data_AF-A0A851RNQ9-F1
#
_entry.id   AF-A0A851RNQ9-F1
#
_cell.length_a   1.000
_cell.length_b   1.000
_cell.length_c   1.000
_cell.angle_alpha   90.00
_cell.angle_beta   90.00
_cell.angle_gamma   90.00
#
_symmetry.space_group_name_H-M   'P 1'
#
loop_
_entity.id
_entity.type
_entity.pdbx_description
1 polymer ?
#
loop_
_entity_poly.entity_id
_entity_poly.type
_entity_poly.pdbx_seq_one_letter_code
_entity_poly.pdbx_strand_id
1 'polypeptide(L)'
;VLNRRCVEAAVMTGLALNCHINKKSLFDRKHYFYADMPAGYQITQQRVPIAVNGSLSYSLCIDNKMNQMVTKTVRIKQIQLEQDSGKSLHDDTRSQTLVDLNRAGVGLMELVMEPDMCCGEEAAAAVRELQLILQTLGSSQAVMAEGQLRVDANVSVHHPGEPYGVRTEVKNINSIRFLAKAVDYEIQRQIQEIGNGGTILNETRAFDSKLGCTVPMRDKEGKQDYRFMPEPNLPPLILYDAKSLPANMNHQQVINIDWIHERLPDLPSVIREKLVEQYGILPEHSFTLLNEDGLAEFFESVVKQTQMKPKKVIGWILNDLLSYLKQHSLTVKESPVTSFLLADLLNLLEKKEISSTAAKRVLAELWKGEGKTPLEAVKEHKLELLQDQKELEQICQAVIDGQENEVIMMVLR
;
A
#
# COMPACT_ATOMS: atom_id res chain seq x y z
N VAL A 1 -20.21 17.68 -18.34
CA VAL A 1 -21.17 16.69 -17.79
C VAL A 1 -20.45 15.89 -16.71
N LEU A 2 -21.08 15.65 -15.56
CA LEU A 2 -20.46 14.93 -14.45
C LEU A 2 -20.42 13.42 -14.72
N ASN A 3 -19.28 12.77 -14.43
CA ASN A 3 -19.14 11.33 -14.56
C ASN A 3 -19.71 10.64 -13.31
N ARG A 4 -20.73 9.79 -13.51
CA ARG A 4 -21.39 9.01 -12.45
C ARG A 4 -20.42 8.14 -11.66
N ARG A 5 -19.47 7.48 -12.33
CA ARG A 5 -18.53 6.56 -11.69
C ARG A 5 -17.57 7.27 -10.74
N CYS A 6 -17.18 8.51 -11.03
CA CYS A 6 -16.37 9.32 -10.12
C CYS A 6 -17.11 9.61 -8.81
N VAL A 7 -18.40 9.91 -8.90
CA VAL A 7 -19.25 10.12 -7.72
C VAL A 7 -19.38 8.83 -6.90
N GLU A 8 -19.68 7.70 -7.56
CA GLU A 8 -19.78 6.39 -6.90
C GLU A 8 -18.47 6.01 -6.20
N ALA A 9 -17.32 6.20 -6.85
CA ALA A 9 -16.00 5.93 -6.28
C ALA A 9 -15.71 6.76 -5.03
N ALA A 10 -16.08 8.04 -5.04
CA ALA A 10 -15.90 8.90 -3.88
C ALA A 10 -16.87 8.59 -2.74
N VAL A 11 -18.13 8.22 -3.03
CA VAL A 11 -19.07 7.75 -2.00
C VAL A 11 -18.61 6.42 -1.39
N MET A 12 -18.19 5.45 -2.21
CA MET A 12 -17.63 4.17 -1.73
C MET A 12 -16.45 4.41 -0.79
N THR A 13 -15.52 5.27 -1.20
CA THR A 13 -14.34 5.59 -0.40
C THR A 13 -14.73 6.32 0.89
N GLY A 14 -15.68 7.25 0.84
CA GLY A 14 -16.19 7.94 2.02
C GLY A 14 -16.81 6.96 3.03
N LEU A 15 -17.65 6.03 2.57
CA LEU A 15 -18.26 5.02 3.42
C LEU A 15 -17.22 4.07 4.04
N ALA A 16 -16.26 3.60 3.24
CA ALA A 16 -15.17 2.74 3.71
C ALA A 16 -14.29 3.40 4.78
N LEU A 17 -14.16 4.73 4.72
CA LEU A 17 -13.42 5.53 5.70
C LEU A 17 -14.33 6.10 6.79
N ASN A 18 -15.53 5.55 6.97
CA ASN A 18 -16.51 5.97 7.97
C ASN A 18 -16.82 7.47 7.94
N CYS A 19 -16.75 8.10 6.78
CA CYS A 19 -17.08 9.52 6.60
C CYS A 19 -18.60 9.73 6.60
N HIS A 20 -19.02 10.91 7.04
CA HIS A 20 -20.35 11.41 6.77
C HIS A 20 -20.48 11.83 5.29
N ILE A 21 -21.38 11.17 4.55
CA ILE A 21 -21.68 11.51 3.15
C ILE A 21 -22.68 12.67 3.10
N ASN A 22 -22.32 13.76 2.42
CA ASN A 22 -23.21 14.91 2.26
C ASN A 22 -24.30 14.61 1.22
N LYS A 23 -25.58 14.64 1.63
CA LYS A 23 -26.73 14.45 0.72
C LYS A 23 -26.83 15.51 -0.39
N LYS A 24 -26.16 16.64 -0.19
CA LYS A 24 -26.03 17.72 -1.18
C LYS A 24 -24.56 18.10 -1.23
N SER A 25 -23.97 18.07 -2.41
CA SER A 25 -22.58 18.49 -2.64
C SER A 25 -22.52 19.54 -3.74
N LEU A 26 -21.60 20.50 -3.61
CA LEU A 26 -21.50 21.68 -4.47
C LEU A 26 -20.15 21.69 -5.19
N PHE A 27 -20.19 21.93 -6.50
CA PHE A 27 -18.99 22.18 -7.30
C PHE A 27 -18.66 23.67 -7.32
N ASP A 28 -17.37 23.96 -7.31
CA ASP A 28 -16.76 25.27 -7.28
C ASP A 28 -15.65 25.36 -8.33
N ARG A 29 -15.36 26.56 -8.81
CA ARG A 29 -14.21 26.85 -9.66
C ARG A 29 -13.07 27.43 -8.83
N LYS A 30 -11.90 26.80 -8.89
CA LYS A 30 -10.64 27.30 -8.36
C LYS A 30 -9.86 27.94 -9.51
N HIS A 31 -9.78 29.28 -9.54
CA HIS A 31 -9.17 30.02 -10.65
C HIS A 31 -7.67 30.14 -10.48
N TYR A 32 -6.93 29.69 -11.48
CA TYR A 32 -5.50 29.94 -11.64
C TYR A 32 -5.12 29.77 -13.11
N PHE A 33 -4.17 30.59 -13.58
CA PHE A 33 -3.68 30.52 -14.94
C PHE A 33 -2.42 29.66 -14.97
N TYR A 34 -2.47 28.58 -15.74
CA TYR A 34 -1.32 27.74 -16.04
C TYR A 34 -1.50 27.07 -17.41
N ALA A 35 -0.40 26.79 -18.11
CA ALA A 35 -0.44 26.33 -19.50
C ALA A 35 -1.15 24.97 -19.66
N ASP A 36 -1.11 24.12 -18.64
CA ASP A 36 -1.78 22.81 -18.62
C ASP A 36 -3.22 22.84 -18.09
N MET A 37 -3.76 24.02 -17.78
CA MET A 37 -5.15 24.21 -17.35
C MET A 37 -5.91 25.06 -18.38
N PRO A 38 -6.44 24.45 -19.46
CA PRO A 38 -7.00 25.19 -20.59
C PRO A 38 -8.23 26.04 -20.25
N ALA A 39 -9.00 25.66 -19.23
CA ALA A 39 -10.17 26.41 -18.79
C ALA A 39 -9.83 27.68 -17.99
N GLY A 40 -8.58 27.83 -17.51
CA GLY A 40 -8.18 28.90 -16.58
C GLY A 40 -8.78 28.76 -15.18
N TYR A 41 -9.41 27.62 -14.89
CA TYR A 41 -9.91 27.21 -13.59
C TYR A 41 -10.02 25.69 -13.50
N GLN A 42 -9.89 25.17 -12.29
CA GLN A 42 -10.13 23.77 -11.97
C GLN A 42 -11.50 23.63 -11.30
N ILE A 43 -12.33 22.68 -11.76
CA ILE A 43 -13.55 22.33 -11.04
C ILE A 43 -13.17 21.46 -9.83
N THR A 44 -13.65 21.84 -8.65
CA THR A 44 -13.40 21.21 -7.35
C THR A 44 -14.65 21.30 -6.45
N GLN A 45 -14.57 20.92 -5.17
CA GLN A 45 -15.64 21.07 -4.18
C GLN A 45 -15.09 21.69 -2.90
N GLN A 46 -15.15 23.01 -2.77
CA GLN A 46 -14.62 23.71 -1.60
C GLN A 46 -15.68 23.88 -0.51
N ARG A 47 -16.90 24.29 -0.90
CA ARG A 47 -17.93 24.69 0.08
C ARG A 47 -18.63 23.50 0.73
N VAL A 48 -19.01 22.52 -0.08
CA VAL A 48 -19.70 21.32 0.39
C VAL A 48 -19.13 20.10 -0.34
N PRO A 49 -18.02 19.53 0.18
CA PRO A 49 -17.37 18.35 -0.40
C PRO A 49 -18.30 17.13 -0.33
N ILE A 50 -17.95 16.05 -1.02
CA ILE A 50 -18.82 14.87 -1.10
C ILE A 50 -18.89 14.10 0.23
N ALA A 51 -17.79 14.05 0.99
CA ALA A 51 -17.75 13.41 2.31
C ALA A 51 -16.85 14.17 3.29
N VAL A 52 -17.16 14.10 4.58
CA VAL A 52 -16.44 14.78 5.67
C VAL A 52 -16.37 13.91 6.93
N ASN A 53 -15.48 14.23 7.86
CA ASN A 53 -15.43 13.67 9.21
C ASN A 53 -15.40 12.14 9.25
N GLY A 54 -14.37 11.54 8.66
CA GLY A 54 -14.12 10.10 8.71
C GLY A 54 -12.90 9.74 9.54
N SER A 55 -12.45 8.50 9.40
CA SER A 55 -11.28 7.97 10.07
C SER A 55 -10.64 6.85 9.28
N LEU A 56 -9.31 6.82 9.26
CA LEU A 56 -8.50 5.75 8.70
C LEU A 56 -7.68 5.11 9.81
N SER A 57 -7.90 3.82 10.07
CA SER A 57 -7.07 3.03 10.98
C SER A 57 -5.95 2.37 10.19
N TYR A 58 -4.72 2.51 10.66
CA TYR A 58 -3.51 1.93 10.06
C TYR A 58 -2.65 1.29 11.14
N SER A 59 -1.80 0.34 10.76
CA SER A 59 -0.93 -0.37 11.71
C SER A 59 0.54 -0.15 11.39
N LEU A 60 1.36 -0.06 12.44
CA LEU A 60 2.81 0.12 12.35
C LEU A 60 3.53 -0.85 13.29
N CYS A 61 4.74 -1.27 12.89
CA CYS A 61 5.65 -2.01 13.75
C CYS A 61 6.53 -1.03 14.51
N ILE A 62 6.49 -1.03 15.84
CA ILE A 62 7.36 -0.18 16.64
C ILE A 62 8.68 -0.92 16.93
N ASP A 63 9.81 -0.22 16.84
CA ASP A 63 11.16 -0.70 17.18
C ASP A 63 11.69 -1.89 16.36
N ASN A 64 11.26 -2.05 15.09
CA ASN A 64 11.63 -3.19 14.23
C ASN A 64 11.37 -4.58 14.84
N LYS A 65 10.60 -4.65 15.94
CA LYS A 65 10.14 -5.91 16.52
C LYS A 65 8.83 -6.26 15.84
N MET A 66 8.92 -7.06 14.78
CA MET A 66 7.77 -7.53 13.98
C MET A 66 6.63 -8.12 14.83
N ASN A 67 6.93 -8.54 16.06
CA ASN A 67 5.99 -9.20 16.96
C ASN A 67 4.98 -8.27 17.66
N GLN A 68 5.01 -6.96 17.44
CA GLN A 68 4.02 -6.02 17.99
C GLN A 68 3.58 -4.98 16.96
N MET A 69 2.42 -5.24 16.35
CA MET A 69 1.69 -4.28 15.54
C MET A 69 0.88 -3.37 16.45
N VAL A 70 1.06 -2.05 16.32
CA VAL A 70 0.23 -1.05 16.99
C VAL A 70 -0.70 -0.43 15.96
N THR A 71 -2.00 -0.47 16.25
CA THR A 71 -3.00 0.23 15.43
C THR A 71 -3.15 1.67 15.91
N LYS A 72 -3.07 2.60 14.97
CA LYS A 72 -3.37 4.02 15.16
C LYS A 72 -4.48 4.43 14.21
N THR A 73 -5.06 5.59 14.47
CA THR A 73 -6.14 6.15 13.65
C THR A 73 -5.83 7.60 13.34
N VAL A 74 -5.96 7.98 12.06
CA VAL A 74 -5.93 9.37 11.60
C VAL A 74 -7.33 9.78 11.17
N ARG A 75 -7.77 10.97 11.57
CA ARG A 75 -9.08 11.49 11.15
C ARG A 75 -9.02 11.97 9.71
N ILE A 76 -10.10 11.73 8.98
CA ILE A 76 -10.29 12.24 7.61
C ILE A 76 -11.12 13.51 7.72
N LYS A 77 -10.54 14.62 7.27
CA LYS A 77 -11.22 15.91 7.24
C LYS A 77 -12.31 15.93 6.17
N GLN A 78 -11.92 15.62 4.94
CA GLN A 78 -12.83 15.62 3.79
C GLN A 78 -12.32 14.79 2.62
N ILE A 79 -13.25 14.41 1.77
CA ILE A 79 -13.03 13.85 0.43
C ILE A 79 -13.78 14.74 -0.55
N GLN A 80 -13.10 15.19 -1.61
CA GLN A 80 -13.66 16.05 -2.64
C GLN A 80 -13.32 15.53 -4.04
N LEU A 81 -14.20 15.84 -5.00
CA LEU A 81 -13.97 15.56 -6.41
C LEU A 81 -13.33 16.78 -7.10
N GLU A 82 -12.29 16.53 -7.90
CA GLU A 82 -11.64 17.55 -8.71
C GLU A 82 -11.42 17.08 -10.15
N GLN A 83 -10.95 18.00 -11.00
CA GLN A 83 -10.42 17.70 -12.33
C GLN A 83 -8.89 17.80 -12.33
N ASP A 84 -8.21 16.87 -12.99
CA ASP A 84 -6.76 16.95 -13.18
C ASP A 84 -6.38 17.98 -14.25
N SER A 85 -5.16 18.50 -14.14
CA SER A 85 -4.54 19.32 -15.19
C SER A 85 -3.87 18.43 -16.25
N GLY A 86 -3.53 19.04 -17.39
CA GLY A 86 -2.66 18.42 -18.38
C GLY A 86 -1.24 18.18 -17.84
N LYS A 87 -0.34 17.77 -18.72
CA LYS A 87 1.07 17.55 -18.41
C LYS A 87 1.91 18.58 -19.16
N SER A 88 2.74 19.30 -18.41
CA SER A 88 3.77 20.18 -18.96
C SER A 88 5.08 19.42 -19.09
N LEU A 89 5.69 19.41 -20.29
CA LEU A 89 6.97 18.78 -20.59
C LEU A 89 7.97 19.88 -20.96
N HIS A 90 9.01 20.05 -20.14
CA HIS A 90 10.02 21.07 -20.42
C HIS A 90 11.11 20.49 -21.33
N ASP A 91 11.36 21.18 -22.45
CA ASP A 91 12.43 20.89 -23.39
C ASP A 91 13.53 21.93 -23.19
N ASP A 92 14.48 21.60 -22.31
CA ASP A 92 15.61 22.47 -21.97
C ASP A 92 16.44 22.83 -23.22
N THR A 93 16.57 21.89 -24.16
CA THR A 93 17.40 22.05 -25.36
C THR A 93 16.84 23.13 -26.28
N ARG A 94 15.51 23.16 -26.44
CA ARG A 94 14.84 24.16 -27.26
C ARG A 94 14.28 25.34 -26.45
N SER A 95 14.52 25.36 -25.13
CA SER A 95 14.01 26.37 -24.20
C SER A 95 12.50 26.61 -24.36
N GLN A 96 11.73 25.54 -24.53
CA GLN A 96 10.29 25.57 -24.74
C GLN A 96 9.58 24.59 -23.81
N THR A 97 8.29 24.79 -23.58
CA THR A 97 7.44 23.86 -22.84
C THR A 97 6.36 23.33 -23.76
N LEU A 98 6.28 22.01 -23.87
CA LEU A 98 5.24 21.30 -24.60
C LEU A 98 4.10 20.95 -23.64
N VAL A 99 2.86 21.14 -24.08
CA VAL A 99 1.66 20.87 -23.27
C VAL A 99 0.92 19.68 -23.85
N ASP A 100 0.78 18.63 -23.05
CA ASP A 100 -0.03 17.44 -23.36
C ASP A 100 -1.34 17.49 -22.55
N LEU A 101 -2.46 17.61 -23.25
CA LEU A 101 -3.79 17.72 -22.65
C LEU A 101 -4.53 16.38 -22.52
N ASN A 102 -3.93 15.24 -22.83
CA ASN A 102 -4.57 13.92 -22.71
C ASN A 102 -5.07 13.63 -21.29
N ARG A 103 -4.42 14.18 -20.26
CA ARG A 103 -4.81 14.05 -18.84
C ARG A 103 -5.80 15.12 -18.37
N ALA A 104 -5.95 16.22 -19.11
CA ALA A 104 -6.76 17.34 -18.65
C ALA A 104 -8.24 16.93 -18.51
N GLY A 105 -8.84 17.21 -17.34
CA GLY A 105 -10.24 16.89 -17.07
C GLY A 105 -10.51 15.47 -16.58
N VAL A 106 -9.48 14.63 -16.41
CA VAL A 106 -9.61 13.33 -15.72
C VAL A 106 -10.12 13.58 -14.30
N GLY A 107 -11.06 12.76 -13.84
CA GLY A 107 -11.64 12.88 -12.50
C GLY A 107 -10.65 12.50 -11.41
N LEU A 108 -10.46 13.37 -10.42
CA LEU A 108 -9.64 13.14 -9.25
C LEU A 108 -10.51 13.11 -7.99
N MET A 109 -10.01 12.38 -7.00
CA MET A 109 -10.51 12.40 -5.64
C MET A 109 -9.38 12.90 -4.75
N GLU A 110 -9.55 14.08 -4.16
CA GLU A 110 -8.65 14.61 -3.15
C GLU A 110 -9.17 14.22 -1.77
N LEU A 111 -8.30 13.60 -0.97
CA LEU A 111 -8.57 13.20 0.41
C LEU A 111 -7.64 13.96 1.34
N VAL A 112 -8.21 14.66 2.30
CA VAL A 112 -7.47 15.47 3.26
C VAL A 112 -7.55 14.81 4.64
N MET A 113 -6.39 14.51 5.22
CA MET A 113 -6.27 13.99 6.59
C MET A 113 -6.07 15.13 7.58
N GLU A 114 -6.55 14.95 8.81
CA GLU A 114 -6.19 15.81 9.94
C GLU A 114 -4.73 15.58 10.36
N PRO A 115 -4.08 16.57 11.02
CA PRO A 115 -2.67 16.48 11.41
C PRO A 115 -2.48 15.61 12.66
N ASP A 116 -2.91 14.34 12.61
CA ASP A 116 -2.84 13.40 13.75
C ASP A 116 -1.56 12.54 13.75
N MET A 117 -0.79 12.55 12.66
CA MET A 117 0.43 11.74 12.49
C MET A 117 1.67 12.46 13.00
N CYS A 118 2.58 11.73 13.65
CA CYS A 118 3.72 12.31 14.35
C CYS A 118 5.08 12.06 13.69
N CYS A 119 5.18 11.16 12.71
CA CYS A 119 6.43 10.84 12.02
C CYS A 119 6.21 10.31 10.60
N GLY A 120 7.30 10.17 9.85
CA GLY A 120 7.28 9.66 8.48
C GLY A 120 6.81 8.22 8.37
N GLU A 121 7.08 7.38 9.36
CA GLU A 121 6.60 5.99 9.39
C GLU A 121 5.08 5.89 9.49
N GLU A 122 4.46 6.70 10.35
CA GLU A 122 3.00 6.80 10.43
C GLU A 122 2.38 7.30 9.12
N ALA A 123 2.97 8.35 8.52
CA ALA A 123 2.53 8.86 7.23
C ALA A 123 2.59 7.80 6.13
N ALA A 124 3.68 7.03 6.08
CA ALA A 124 3.83 5.94 5.13
C ALA A 124 2.84 4.80 5.37
N ALA A 125 2.60 4.42 6.63
CA ALA A 125 1.65 3.37 7.00
C ALA A 125 0.21 3.77 6.65
N ALA A 126 -0.20 5.01 6.96
CA ALA A 126 -1.51 5.54 6.61
C ALA A 126 -1.75 5.57 5.10
N VAL A 127 -0.79 6.08 4.32
CA VAL A 127 -0.92 6.12 2.85
C VAL A 127 -0.95 4.72 2.25
N ARG A 128 -0.17 3.76 2.78
CA ARG A 128 -0.20 2.36 2.33
C ARG A 128 -1.55 1.71 2.60
N GLU A 129 -2.11 1.91 3.80
CA GLU A 129 -3.43 1.38 4.12
C GLU A 129 -4.52 2.00 3.25
N LEU A 130 -4.46 3.31 3.01
CA LEU A 130 -5.37 3.99 2.10
C LEU A 130 -5.26 3.44 0.68
N GLN A 131 -4.04 3.23 0.17
CA GLN A 131 -3.81 2.63 -1.14
C GLN A 131 -4.49 1.26 -1.25
N LEU A 132 -4.31 0.40 -0.23
CA LEU A 132 -4.92 -0.92 -0.20
C LEU A 132 -6.46 -0.84 -0.20
N ILE A 133 -7.04 0.04 0.62
CA ILE A 133 -8.50 0.28 0.63
C ILE A 133 -8.99 0.71 -0.76
N LEU A 134 -8.32 1.67 -1.41
CA LEU A 134 -8.73 2.16 -2.73
C LEU A 134 -8.71 1.06 -3.80
N GLN A 135 -7.71 0.17 -3.74
CA GLN A 135 -7.58 -0.99 -4.60
C GLN A 135 -8.69 -2.01 -4.34
N THR A 136 -8.94 -2.36 -3.06
CA THR A 136 -10.01 -3.27 -2.66
C THR A 136 -11.39 -2.78 -3.11
N LEU A 137 -11.65 -1.48 -3.02
CA LEU A 137 -12.90 -0.87 -3.48
C LEU A 137 -13.03 -0.81 -5.02
N GLY A 138 -11.93 -0.97 -5.75
CA GLY A 138 -11.88 -0.72 -7.20
C GLY A 138 -12.14 0.74 -7.56
N SER A 139 -11.85 1.67 -6.63
CA SER A 139 -11.97 3.12 -6.82
C SER A 139 -10.75 3.70 -7.57
N SER A 140 -9.56 3.14 -7.33
CA SER A 140 -8.32 3.48 -8.02
C SER A 140 -7.31 2.34 -7.85
N GLN A 141 -6.44 2.12 -8.84
CA GLN A 141 -5.27 1.24 -8.68
C GLN A 141 -4.18 1.91 -7.80
N ALA A 142 -4.25 3.23 -7.65
CA ALA A 142 -3.44 4.02 -6.73
C ALA A 142 -1.92 3.80 -6.88
N VAL A 143 -1.45 3.54 -8.11
CA VAL A 143 -0.03 3.33 -8.40
C VAL A 143 0.69 4.68 -8.46
N MET A 144 1.56 4.96 -7.47
CA MET A 144 2.29 6.22 -7.40
C MET A 144 3.26 6.43 -8.58
N ALA A 145 3.92 5.36 -9.04
CA ALA A 145 4.87 5.43 -10.17
C ALA A 145 4.21 5.88 -11.48
N GLU A 146 2.92 5.57 -11.65
CA GLU A 146 2.11 6.00 -12.80
C GLU A 146 1.39 7.33 -12.56
N GLY A 147 1.57 7.95 -11.39
CA GLY A 147 0.94 9.22 -11.02
C GLY A 147 -0.54 9.12 -10.64
N GLN A 148 -1.06 7.90 -10.42
CA GLN A 148 -2.46 7.68 -10.04
C GLN A 148 -2.75 8.00 -8.56
N LEU A 149 -1.71 7.97 -7.73
CA LEU A 149 -1.74 8.43 -6.33
C LEU A 149 -0.63 9.45 -6.13
N ARG A 150 -1.00 10.63 -5.62
CA ARG A 150 -0.09 11.74 -5.31
C ARG A 150 -0.30 12.14 -3.85
N VAL A 151 0.79 12.49 -3.17
CA VAL A 151 0.75 12.91 -1.77
C VAL A 151 1.57 14.18 -1.61
N ASP A 152 0.93 15.21 -1.06
CA ASP A 152 1.60 16.40 -0.52
C ASP A 152 1.57 16.30 1.02
N ALA A 153 2.71 16.48 1.67
CA ALA A 153 2.85 16.36 3.13
C ALA A 153 2.86 17.74 3.79
N ASN A 154 2.11 17.92 4.87
CA ASN A 154 2.11 19.16 5.65
C ASN A 154 2.76 18.88 7.01
N VAL A 155 3.86 19.56 7.30
CA VAL A 155 4.68 19.31 8.50
C VAL A 155 4.85 20.59 9.31
N SER A 156 4.67 20.48 10.62
CA SER A 156 4.96 21.52 11.60
C SER A 156 5.43 20.88 12.90
N VAL A 157 6.39 21.49 13.58
CA VAL A 157 6.83 21.07 14.93
C VAL A 157 6.38 22.07 15.98
N HIS A 158 6.18 21.60 17.22
CA HIS A 158 5.82 22.42 18.38
C HIS A 158 6.31 21.74 19.66
N HIS A 159 6.46 22.50 20.76
CA HIS A 159 6.74 21.89 22.06
C HIS A 159 5.47 21.28 22.66
N PRO A 160 5.58 20.21 23.47
CA PRO A 160 4.42 19.61 24.14
C PRO A 160 3.63 20.64 24.94
N GLY A 161 2.33 20.74 24.67
CA GLY A 161 1.41 21.68 25.32
C GLY A 161 1.28 23.04 24.62
N GLU A 162 2.07 23.32 23.58
CA GLU A 162 1.94 24.53 22.76
C GLU A 162 1.01 24.30 21.55
N PRO A 163 0.47 25.37 20.93
CA PRO A 163 -0.22 25.26 19.65
C PRO A 163 0.71 24.75 18.53
N TYR A 164 0.13 24.19 17.47
CA TYR A 164 0.89 23.79 16.29
C TYR A 164 1.69 24.95 15.70
N GLY A 165 2.94 24.65 15.31
CA GLY A 165 3.85 25.60 14.69
C GLY A 165 3.47 25.98 13.26
N VAL A 166 4.37 26.74 12.62
CA VAL A 166 4.19 27.16 11.23
C VAL A 166 4.31 25.96 10.30
N ARG A 167 3.33 25.82 9.40
CA ARG A 167 3.24 24.71 8.44
C ARG A 167 4.20 24.89 7.26
N THR A 168 4.96 23.86 6.96
CA THR A 168 5.67 23.67 5.69
C THR A 168 4.98 22.59 4.86
N GLU A 169 4.72 22.89 3.59
CA GLU A 169 4.08 21.98 2.64
C GLU A 169 5.14 21.37 1.73
N VAL A 170 5.35 20.05 1.81
CA VAL A 170 6.34 19.30 1.02
C VAL A 170 5.64 18.60 -0.15
N LYS A 171 6.10 18.89 -1.37
CA LYS A 171 5.54 18.39 -2.63
C LYS A 171 6.51 17.47 -3.37
N ASN A 172 6.02 16.90 -4.49
CA ASN A 172 6.77 16.05 -5.41
C ASN A 172 7.27 14.74 -4.75
N ILE A 173 6.39 14.11 -3.98
CA ILE A 173 6.67 12.85 -3.30
C ILE A 173 6.15 11.70 -4.16
N ASN A 174 7.06 11.02 -4.85
CA ASN A 174 6.72 10.00 -5.85
C ASN A 174 6.71 8.55 -5.32
N SER A 175 7.00 8.34 -4.03
CA SER A 175 6.89 7.01 -3.41
C SER A 175 6.60 7.11 -1.91
N ILE A 176 6.00 6.05 -1.35
CA ILE A 176 5.74 5.94 0.10
C ILE A 176 7.04 5.97 0.90
N ARG A 177 8.13 5.40 0.37
CA ARG A 177 9.46 5.48 1.02
C ARG A 177 9.97 6.92 1.07
N PHE A 178 9.77 7.68 0.01
CA PHE A 178 10.15 9.09 -0.04
C PHE A 178 9.24 9.96 0.83
N LEU A 179 7.97 9.59 1.00
CA LEU A 179 7.08 10.25 1.96
C LEU A 179 7.64 10.20 3.38
N ALA A 180 7.99 9.01 3.86
CA ALA A 180 8.56 8.85 5.20
C ALA A 180 9.82 9.71 5.38
N LYS A 181 10.77 9.59 4.44
CA LYS A 181 12.02 10.37 4.46
C LYS A 181 11.79 11.87 4.41
N ALA A 182 10.85 12.34 3.58
CA ALA A 182 10.55 13.75 3.42
C ALA A 182 9.99 14.35 4.72
N VAL A 183 9.06 13.63 5.37
CA VAL A 183 8.47 14.05 6.65
C VAL A 183 9.54 14.07 7.74
N ASP A 184 10.32 13.00 7.89
CA ASP A 184 11.33 12.92 8.95
C ASP A 184 12.43 13.97 8.76
N TYR A 185 12.87 14.19 7.52
CA TYR A 185 13.84 15.25 7.21
C TYR A 185 13.28 16.63 7.57
N GLU A 186 12.04 16.91 7.19
CA GLU A 186 11.42 18.22 7.45
C GLU A 186 11.20 18.46 8.96
N ILE A 187 10.84 17.43 9.72
CA ILE A 187 10.78 17.49 11.19
C ILE A 187 12.15 17.88 11.76
N GLN A 188 13.22 17.19 11.37
CA GLN A 188 14.57 17.47 11.87
C GLN A 188 15.06 18.87 11.48
N ARG A 189 14.79 19.29 10.23
CA ARG A 189 15.12 20.64 9.75
C ARG A 189 14.44 21.70 10.63
N GLN A 190 13.14 21.58 10.87
CA GLN A 190 12.41 22.57 11.65
C GLN A 190 12.90 22.62 13.10
N ILE A 191 13.17 21.46 13.72
CA ILE A 191 13.74 21.38 15.07
C ILE A 191 15.10 22.09 15.12
N GLN A 192 15.97 21.85 14.14
CA GLN A 192 17.29 22.46 14.10
C GLN A 192 17.22 23.98 13.90
N GLU A 193 16.35 24.46 13.00
CA GLU A 193 16.16 25.89 12.73
C GLU A 193 15.66 26.62 13.98
N ILE A 194 14.64 26.09 14.66
CA ILE A 194 14.11 26.65 15.91
C ILE A 194 15.16 26.57 17.02
N GLY A 195 15.88 25.46 17.14
CA GLY A 195 16.94 25.25 18.14
C GLY A 195 18.11 26.23 17.99
N ASN A 196 18.38 26.70 16.77
CA ASN A 196 19.39 27.72 16.48
C ASN A 196 18.89 29.17 16.69
N GLY A 197 17.64 29.35 17.16
CA GLY A 197 17.01 30.67 17.33
C GLY A 197 16.43 31.25 16.04
N GLY A 198 16.32 30.45 14.98
CA GLY A 198 15.66 30.81 13.73
C GLY A 198 14.14 30.72 13.81
N THR A 199 13.46 31.05 12.71
CA THR A 199 12.00 31.02 12.62
C THR A 199 11.54 30.27 11.37
N ILE A 200 10.55 29.39 11.53
CA ILE A 200 9.97 28.65 10.39
C ILE A 200 9.06 29.57 9.58
N LEU A 201 9.29 29.63 8.26
CA LEU A 201 8.44 30.34 7.32
C LEU A 201 7.38 29.41 6.73
N ASN A 202 6.22 29.97 6.38
CA ASN A 202 5.17 29.23 5.67
C ASN A 202 5.52 29.13 4.19
N GLU A 203 6.30 28.12 3.86
CA GLU A 203 6.83 27.88 2.51
C GLU A 203 6.34 26.55 1.92
N THR A 204 6.47 26.43 0.61
CA THR A 204 6.32 25.16 -0.09
C THR A 204 7.71 24.67 -0.47
N ARG A 205 8.00 23.41 -0.16
CA ARG A 205 9.28 22.76 -0.45
C ARG A 205 9.05 21.57 -1.36
N ALA A 206 10.07 21.18 -2.13
CA ALA A 206 10.09 19.94 -2.88
C ALA A 206 11.01 18.93 -2.20
N PHE A 207 10.66 17.66 -2.22
CA PHE A 207 11.60 16.61 -1.81
C PHE A 207 12.54 16.25 -2.97
N ASP A 208 13.84 16.42 -2.76
CA ASP A 208 14.88 15.92 -3.69
C ASP A 208 15.27 14.50 -3.28
N SER A 209 14.87 13.51 -4.08
CA SER A 209 15.13 12.10 -3.79
C SER A 209 16.60 11.68 -3.95
N LYS A 210 17.40 12.44 -4.71
CA LYS A 210 18.84 12.18 -4.90
C LYS A 210 19.64 12.67 -3.70
N LEU A 211 19.30 13.86 -3.21
CA LEU A 211 19.95 14.46 -2.04
C LEU A 211 19.36 13.97 -0.71
N GLY A 212 18.12 13.48 -0.73
CA GLY A 212 17.40 13.05 0.47
C GLY A 212 16.97 14.19 1.37
N CYS A 213 16.80 15.40 0.83
CA CYS A 213 16.47 16.62 1.57
C CYS A 213 15.29 17.37 0.97
N THR A 214 14.66 18.25 1.74
CA THR A 214 13.67 19.21 1.23
C THR A 214 14.37 20.47 0.73
N VAL A 215 14.05 20.92 -0.47
CA VAL A 215 14.55 22.17 -1.06
C VAL A 215 13.43 23.20 -1.17
N PRO A 216 13.67 24.48 -0.88
CA PRO A 216 12.64 25.50 -1.02
C PRO A 216 12.20 25.58 -2.49
N MET A 217 10.89 25.54 -2.72
CA MET A 217 10.31 25.97 -3.98
C MET A 217 10.06 27.47 -3.91
N ARG A 218 9.77 28.10 -5.07
CA ARG A 218 9.41 29.52 -5.19
C ARG A 218 8.70 30.06 -3.93
N ASP A 219 9.18 31.19 -3.42
CA ASP A 219 8.54 31.90 -2.31
C ASP A 219 7.05 32.13 -2.58
N LYS A 220 6.23 31.82 -1.58
CA LYS A 220 4.82 32.27 -1.55
C LYS A 220 4.84 33.78 -1.34
N GLU A 221 5.11 34.55 -2.40
CA GLU A 221 4.76 35.97 -2.46
C GLU A 221 3.23 36.07 -2.41
N GLY A 222 2.68 36.09 -1.18
CA GLY A 222 1.25 36.23 -0.89
C GLY A 222 0.44 34.91 -0.85
N LYS A 223 -0.68 34.94 -0.12
CA LYS A 223 -1.75 33.95 -0.27
C LYS A 223 -2.28 34.06 -1.69
N GLN A 224 -2.16 33.00 -2.50
CA GLN A 224 -2.79 32.98 -3.82
C GLN A 224 -4.30 33.06 -3.66
N ASP A 225 -4.90 34.15 -4.14
CA ASP A 225 -6.34 34.29 -4.21
C ASP A 225 -6.88 33.52 -5.42
N TYR A 226 -7.31 32.28 -5.16
CA TYR A 226 -7.91 31.41 -6.18
C TYR A 226 -9.32 31.84 -6.62
N ARG A 227 -9.89 32.92 -6.05
CA ARG A 227 -11.21 33.48 -6.43
C ARG A 227 -12.27 32.38 -6.60
N PHE A 228 -12.47 31.61 -5.55
CA PHE A 228 -13.44 30.52 -5.57
C PHE A 228 -14.85 31.03 -5.84
N MET A 229 -15.56 30.39 -6.76
CA MET A 229 -16.96 30.70 -7.07
C MET A 229 -17.74 29.42 -7.34
N PRO A 230 -19.08 29.42 -7.13
CA PRO A 230 -19.93 28.31 -7.55
C PRO A 230 -19.73 27.97 -9.03
N GLU A 231 -19.68 26.68 -9.39
CA GLU A 231 -19.70 26.25 -10.78
C GLU A 231 -21.14 26.34 -11.33
N PRO A 232 -21.48 27.33 -12.18
CA PRO A 232 -22.86 27.50 -12.65
C PRO A 232 -23.32 26.39 -13.60
N ASN A 233 -22.39 25.70 -14.27
CA ASN A 233 -22.72 24.69 -15.28
C ASN A 233 -22.96 23.30 -14.68
N LEU A 234 -22.70 23.11 -13.39
CA LEU A 234 -22.99 21.88 -12.66
C LEU A 234 -24.00 22.20 -11.55
N PRO A 235 -25.27 21.77 -11.68
CA PRO A 235 -26.22 21.94 -10.60
C PRO A 235 -25.75 21.18 -9.35
N PRO A 236 -26.26 21.52 -8.16
CA PRO A 236 -25.96 20.79 -6.93
C PRO A 236 -26.12 19.28 -7.11
N LEU A 237 -25.11 18.52 -6.71
CA LEU A 237 -25.16 17.06 -6.71
C LEU A 237 -26.00 16.60 -5.52
N ILE A 238 -27.12 15.94 -5.80
CA ILE A 238 -28.01 15.39 -4.78
C ILE A 238 -27.79 13.88 -4.70
N LEU A 239 -27.43 13.40 -3.50
CA LEU A 239 -27.28 12.00 -3.16
C LEU A 239 -28.46 11.57 -2.29
N TYR A 240 -28.98 10.38 -2.57
CA TYR A 240 -30.15 9.85 -1.89
C TYR A 240 -29.77 8.68 -0.98
N ASP A 241 -30.56 8.47 0.05
CA ASP A 241 -30.66 7.20 0.77
C ASP A 241 -32.01 6.54 0.40
N ALA A 242 -32.25 5.31 0.84
CA ALA A 242 -33.49 4.59 0.56
C ALA A 242 -34.75 5.33 1.06
N LYS A 243 -34.62 6.19 2.08
CA LYS A 243 -35.73 6.96 2.65
C LYS A 243 -36.05 8.24 1.89
N SER A 244 -35.05 8.85 1.25
CA SER A 244 -35.17 10.13 0.55
C SER A 244 -35.31 9.98 -0.97
N LEU A 245 -35.13 8.77 -1.51
CA LEU A 245 -35.29 8.50 -2.93
C LEU A 245 -36.78 8.63 -3.36
N PRO A 246 -37.11 9.51 -4.32
CA PRO A 246 -38.49 9.63 -4.80
C PRO A 246 -38.93 8.38 -5.59
N ALA A 247 -40.17 7.93 -5.38
CA ALA A 247 -40.71 6.69 -5.95
C ALA A 247 -40.65 6.59 -7.50
N ASN A 248 -40.66 7.74 -8.19
CA ASN A 248 -40.70 7.80 -9.66
C ASN A 248 -39.34 8.14 -10.31
N MET A 249 -38.23 8.10 -9.56
CA MET A 249 -36.91 8.39 -10.13
C MET A 249 -36.26 7.18 -10.80
N ASN A 250 -35.65 7.39 -11.96
CA ASN A 250 -34.84 6.39 -12.62
C ASN A 250 -33.55 6.15 -11.82
N HIS A 251 -33.37 4.92 -11.32
CA HIS A 251 -32.20 4.48 -10.56
C HIS A 251 -30.86 4.67 -11.30
N GLN A 252 -30.87 4.67 -12.64
CA GLN A 252 -29.70 4.94 -13.46
C GLN A 252 -29.30 6.42 -13.49
N GLN A 253 -30.17 7.32 -13.02
CA GLN A 253 -29.92 8.77 -13.00
C GLN A 253 -29.59 9.30 -11.59
N VAL A 254 -29.68 8.46 -10.56
CA VAL A 254 -29.42 8.82 -9.17
C VAL A 254 -28.30 7.99 -8.56
N ILE A 255 -27.65 8.57 -7.54
CA ILE A 255 -26.74 7.86 -6.66
C ILE A 255 -27.48 7.58 -5.34
N ASN A 256 -27.58 6.31 -4.97
CA ASN A 256 -28.15 5.87 -3.70
C ASN A 256 -27.01 5.36 -2.79
N ILE A 257 -26.87 5.98 -1.62
CA ILE A 257 -25.81 5.73 -0.66
C ILE A 257 -25.94 4.32 -0.05
N ASP A 258 -27.16 3.89 0.30
CA ASP A 258 -27.40 2.60 0.96
C ASP A 258 -27.04 1.43 0.04
N TRP A 259 -27.38 1.53 -1.26
CA TRP A 259 -27.01 0.50 -2.23
C TRP A 259 -25.51 0.40 -2.48
N ILE A 260 -24.81 1.53 -2.39
CA ILE A 260 -23.36 1.53 -2.47
C ILE A 260 -22.79 0.86 -1.22
N HIS A 261 -23.31 1.19 -0.05
CA HIS A 261 -22.91 0.60 1.23
C HIS A 261 -23.09 -0.93 1.24
N GLU A 262 -24.24 -1.44 0.78
CA GLU A 262 -24.52 -2.88 0.69
C GLU A 262 -23.61 -3.65 -0.27
N ARG A 263 -22.99 -2.97 -1.24
CA ARG A 263 -22.08 -3.57 -2.23
C ARG A 263 -20.61 -3.37 -1.91
N LEU A 264 -20.30 -2.74 -0.78
CA LEU A 264 -18.91 -2.60 -0.36
C LEU A 264 -18.31 -3.99 -0.13
N PRO A 265 -17.13 -4.28 -0.70
CA PRO A 265 -16.40 -5.50 -0.36
C PRO A 265 -15.93 -5.43 1.10
N ASP A 266 -15.53 -6.58 1.64
CA ASP A 266 -14.83 -6.62 2.92
C ASP A 266 -13.57 -5.73 2.82
N LEU A 267 -13.43 -4.81 3.78
CA LEU A 267 -12.25 -3.94 3.85
C LEU A 267 -11.01 -4.76 4.28
N PRO A 268 -9.79 -4.29 3.99
CA PRO A 268 -8.57 -4.98 4.37
C PRO A 268 -8.48 -5.37 5.84
N SER A 269 -8.98 -4.53 6.76
CA SER A 269 -9.06 -4.86 8.19
C SER A 269 -9.88 -6.14 8.46
N VAL A 270 -11.06 -6.24 7.86
CA VAL A 270 -11.96 -7.39 7.99
C VAL A 270 -11.33 -8.64 7.36
N ILE A 271 -10.66 -8.50 6.22
CA ILE A 271 -9.96 -9.62 5.57
C ILE A 271 -8.83 -10.12 6.47
N ARG A 272 -8.05 -9.24 7.11
CA ARG A 272 -6.97 -9.64 8.05
C ARG A 272 -7.50 -10.43 9.22
N GLU A 273 -8.61 -10.00 9.82
CA GLU A 273 -9.26 -10.70 10.93
C GLU A 273 -9.72 -12.10 10.52
N LYS A 274 -10.40 -12.21 9.37
CA LYS A 274 -10.82 -13.50 8.80
C LYS A 274 -9.64 -14.44 8.55
N LEU A 275 -8.53 -13.95 8.00
CA LEU A 275 -7.31 -14.75 7.77
C LEU A 275 -6.73 -15.29 9.08
N VAL A 276 -6.68 -14.46 10.13
CA VAL A 276 -6.18 -14.85 11.45
C VAL A 276 -7.09 -15.89 12.11
N GLU A 277 -8.40 -15.64 12.11
CA GLU A 277 -9.39 -16.55 12.73
C GLU A 277 -9.44 -17.91 12.01
N GLN A 278 -9.50 -17.88 10.67
CA GLN A 278 -9.68 -19.09 9.86
C GLN A 278 -8.42 -19.97 9.84
N TYR A 279 -7.23 -19.37 9.73
CA TYR A 279 -5.99 -20.12 9.53
C TYR A 279 -5.10 -20.18 10.79
N GLY A 280 -5.48 -19.45 11.85
CA GLY A 280 -4.72 -19.37 13.09
C GLY A 280 -3.34 -18.72 12.93
N ILE A 281 -3.10 -17.96 11.85
CA ILE A 281 -1.81 -17.28 11.64
C ILE A 281 -1.66 -16.09 12.58
N LEU A 282 -0.43 -15.61 12.76
CA LEU A 282 -0.19 -14.40 13.55
C LEU A 282 -0.74 -13.16 12.83
N PRO A 283 -1.21 -12.12 13.55
CA PRO A 283 -1.68 -10.87 12.94
C PRO A 283 -0.67 -10.24 11.98
N GLU A 284 0.61 -10.18 12.34
CA GLU A 284 1.69 -9.65 11.48
C GLU A 284 1.78 -10.33 10.11
N HIS A 285 1.46 -11.63 10.03
CA HIS A 285 1.45 -12.37 8.77
C HIS A 285 0.30 -11.92 7.87
N SER A 286 -0.88 -11.62 8.41
CA SER A 286 -2.02 -11.17 7.60
C SER A 286 -1.80 -9.79 6.99
N PHE A 287 -1.06 -8.90 7.68
CA PHE A 287 -0.60 -7.65 7.08
C PHE A 287 0.31 -7.88 5.88
N THR A 288 1.27 -8.80 5.99
CA THR A 288 2.19 -9.09 4.88
C THR A 288 1.47 -9.72 3.70
N LEU A 289 0.53 -10.64 3.96
CA LEU A 289 -0.29 -11.28 2.91
C LEU A 289 -1.12 -10.28 2.09
N LEU A 290 -1.69 -9.25 2.73
CA LEU A 290 -2.50 -8.26 2.02
C LEU A 290 -1.71 -7.10 1.42
N ASN A 291 -0.49 -6.85 1.89
CA ASN A 291 0.36 -5.78 1.35
C ASN A 291 1.08 -6.17 0.05
N GLU A 292 1.12 -7.46 -0.28
CA GLU A 292 1.78 -7.99 -1.47
C GLU A 292 0.71 -8.50 -2.47
N ASP A 293 0.69 -7.95 -3.69
CA ASP A 293 -0.34 -8.27 -4.69
C ASP A 293 -0.40 -9.78 -5.00
N GLY A 294 -1.59 -10.36 -4.81
CA GLY A 294 -1.87 -11.78 -5.07
C GLY A 294 -1.36 -12.76 -4.01
N LEU A 295 -0.68 -12.31 -2.95
CA LEU A 295 -0.04 -13.21 -1.99
C LEU A 295 -1.06 -13.90 -1.07
N ALA A 296 -2.13 -13.20 -0.69
CA ALA A 296 -3.22 -13.78 0.09
C ALA A 296 -3.92 -14.92 -0.67
N GLU A 297 -4.31 -14.69 -1.92
CA GLU A 297 -4.94 -15.70 -2.78
C GLU A 297 -4.01 -16.90 -3.00
N PHE A 298 -2.71 -16.64 -3.19
CA PHE A 298 -1.70 -17.68 -3.32
C PHE A 298 -1.60 -18.52 -2.04
N PHE A 299 -1.54 -17.89 -0.87
CA PHE A 299 -1.52 -18.58 0.42
C PHE A 299 -2.75 -19.48 0.60
N GLU A 300 -3.95 -18.96 0.36
CA GLU A 300 -5.17 -19.76 0.46
C GLU A 300 -5.20 -20.92 -0.51
N SER A 301 -4.71 -20.70 -1.74
CA SER A 301 -4.61 -21.74 -2.77
C SER A 301 -3.67 -22.87 -2.34
N VAL A 302 -2.50 -22.55 -1.77
CA VAL A 302 -1.57 -23.54 -1.23
C VAL A 302 -2.20 -24.31 -0.08
N VAL A 303 -2.81 -23.61 0.88
CA VAL A 303 -3.47 -24.23 2.06
C VAL A 303 -4.57 -25.21 1.64
N LYS A 304 -5.34 -24.92 0.59
CA LYS A 304 -6.38 -25.82 0.07
C LYS A 304 -5.81 -27.11 -0.56
N GLN A 305 -4.54 -27.12 -0.96
CA GLN A 305 -3.90 -28.20 -1.72
C GLN A 305 -2.91 -29.03 -0.90
N THR A 306 -2.45 -28.53 0.25
CA THR A 306 -1.49 -29.21 1.12
C THR A 306 -2.15 -29.78 2.38
N GLN A 307 -1.59 -30.87 2.90
CA GLN A 307 -1.92 -31.40 4.22
C GLN A 307 -1.20 -30.67 5.36
N MET A 308 -0.23 -29.81 5.02
CA MET A 308 0.52 -29.04 5.99
C MET A 308 -0.37 -27.98 6.66
N LYS A 309 -0.28 -27.86 8.00
CA LYS A 309 -1.05 -26.87 8.75
C LYS A 309 -0.74 -25.43 8.28
N PRO A 310 -1.74 -24.54 8.16
CA PRO A 310 -1.55 -23.18 7.64
C PRO A 310 -0.45 -22.37 8.35
N LYS A 311 -0.31 -22.55 9.68
CA LYS A 311 0.75 -21.93 10.49
C LYS A 311 2.18 -22.26 10.02
N LYS A 312 2.41 -23.44 9.42
CA LYS A 312 3.71 -23.79 8.83
C LYS A 312 3.82 -23.29 7.39
N VAL A 313 2.73 -23.38 6.61
CA VAL A 313 2.66 -22.94 5.21
C VAL A 313 3.02 -21.45 5.10
N ILE A 314 2.47 -20.61 5.97
CA ILE A 314 2.75 -19.17 5.96
C ILE A 314 4.24 -18.86 6.18
N GLY A 315 4.93 -19.66 7.02
CA GLY A 315 6.36 -19.51 7.25
C GLY A 315 7.19 -19.71 5.97
N TRP A 316 6.83 -20.70 5.15
CA TRP A 316 7.48 -20.95 3.85
C TRP A 316 7.19 -19.86 2.83
N ILE A 317 5.95 -19.36 2.81
CA ILE A 317 5.57 -18.29 1.89
C ILE A 317 6.29 -16.99 2.23
N LEU A 318 6.30 -16.59 3.51
CA LEU A 318 6.89 -15.30 3.92
C LEU A 318 8.42 -15.32 3.91
N ASN A 319 9.06 -16.41 4.33
CA ASN A 319 10.52 -16.44 4.47
C ASN A 319 11.24 -16.91 3.20
N ASP A 320 10.66 -17.88 2.48
CA ASP A 320 11.33 -18.48 1.33
C ASP A 320 10.77 -17.89 0.03
N LEU A 321 9.48 -18.12 -0.29
CA LEU A 321 8.90 -17.65 -1.56
C LEU A 321 8.98 -16.13 -1.73
N LEU A 322 8.53 -15.37 -0.73
CA LEU A 322 8.51 -13.91 -0.79
C LEU A 322 9.93 -13.32 -0.86
N SER A 323 10.91 -13.97 -0.24
CA SER A 323 12.32 -13.56 -0.37
C SER A 323 12.81 -13.72 -1.80
N TYR A 324 12.49 -14.83 -2.47
CA TYR A 324 12.82 -15.04 -3.89
C TYR A 324 12.14 -14.02 -4.80
N LEU A 325 10.84 -13.79 -4.60
CA LEU A 325 10.10 -12.76 -5.34
C LEU A 325 10.76 -11.38 -5.22
N LYS A 326 11.12 -10.98 -4.00
CA LYS A 326 11.80 -9.70 -3.74
C LYS A 326 13.19 -9.63 -4.37
N GLN A 327 13.97 -10.71 -4.29
CA GLN A 327 15.31 -10.78 -4.90
C GLN A 327 15.25 -10.60 -6.43
N HIS A 328 14.23 -11.15 -7.07
CA HIS A 328 14.03 -11.05 -8.52
C HIS A 328 13.12 -9.89 -8.94
N SER A 329 12.60 -9.10 -7.99
CA SER A 329 11.65 -8.02 -8.23
C SER A 329 10.41 -8.46 -9.03
N LEU A 330 9.89 -9.66 -8.72
CA LEU A 330 8.71 -10.24 -9.34
C LEU A 330 7.51 -10.19 -8.40
N THR A 331 6.32 -10.06 -8.98
CA THR A 331 5.05 -10.25 -8.27
C THR A 331 4.69 -11.72 -8.16
N VAL A 332 3.74 -12.06 -7.29
CA VAL A 332 3.27 -13.44 -7.11
C VAL A 332 2.71 -14.03 -8.41
N LYS A 333 2.07 -13.20 -9.24
CA LYS A 333 1.52 -13.60 -10.55
C LYS A 333 2.60 -13.95 -11.58
N GLU A 334 3.80 -13.41 -11.40
CA GLU A 334 4.97 -13.66 -12.26
C GLU A 334 5.86 -14.79 -11.70
N SER A 335 5.49 -15.39 -10.57
CA SER A 335 6.23 -16.47 -9.95
C SER A 335 6.32 -17.70 -10.87
N PRO A 336 7.52 -18.24 -11.12
CA PRO A 336 7.66 -19.53 -11.81
C PRO A 336 7.14 -20.69 -10.93
N VAL A 337 7.07 -20.50 -9.61
CA VAL A 337 6.54 -21.47 -8.66
C VAL A 337 5.07 -21.21 -8.43
N THR A 338 4.22 -22.10 -8.95
CA THR A 338 2.77 -22.05 -8.76
C THR A 338 2.37 -22.53 -7.36
N SER A 339 1.15 -22.20 -6.94
CA SER A 339 0.62 -22.68 -5.65
C SER A 339 0.57 -24.20 -5.56
N PHE A 340 0.36 -24.89 -6.69
CA PHE A 340 0.35 -26.35 -6.78
C PHE A 340 1.74 -26.93 -6.54
N LEU A 341 2.77 -26.41 -7.22
CA LEU A 341 4.14 -26.87 -7.04
C LEU A 341 4.64 -26.64 -5.61
N LEU A 342 4.30 -25.51 -5.00
CA LEU A 342 4.63 -25.26 -3.60
C LEU A 342 3.87 -26.22 -2.66
N ALA A 343 2.58 -26.45 -2.89
CA ALA A 343 1.80 -27.39 -2.08
C ALA A 343 2.36 -28.82 -2.13
N ASP A 344 2.74 -29.30 -3.32
CA ASP A 344 3.38 -30.60 -3.50
C ASP A 344 4.71 -30.70 -2.76
N LEU A 345 5.57 -29.67 -2.86
CA LEU A 345 6.82 -29.60 -2.11
C LEU A 345 6.57 -29.68 -0.59
N LEU A 346 5.60 -28.92 -0.09
CA LEU A 346 5.24 -28.93 1.33
C LEU A 346 4.65 -30.28 1.77
N ASN A 347 3.93 -30.98 0.89
CA ASN A 347 3.44 -32.33 1.18
C ASN A 347 4.58 -33.35 1.34
N LEU A 348 5.63 -33.29 0.52
CA LEU A 348 6.82 -34.14 0.68
C LEU A 348 7.51 -33.87 2.04
N LEU A 349 7.58 -32.61 2.44
CA LEU A 349 8.16 -32.20 3.72
C LEU A 349 7.30 -32.67 4.90
N GLU A 350 5.96 -32.53 4.83
CA GLU A 350 5.06 -32.97 5.91
C GLU A 350 5.06 -34.49 6.09
N LYS A 351 5.21 -35.25 4.99
CA LYS A 351 5.42 -36.70 5.01
C LYS A 351 6.82 -37.13 5.47
N LYS A 352 7.73 -36.18 5.71
CA LYS A 352 9.14 -36.40 6.06
C LYS A 352 9.93 -37.17 5.00
N GLU A 353 9.49 -37.14 3.75
CA GLU A 353 10.24 -37.72 2.61
C GLU A 353 11.51 -36.91 2.31
N ILE A 354 11.50 -35.61 2.66
CA ILE A 354 12.63 -34.70 2.53
C ILE A 354 12.82 -33.85 3.79
N SER A 355 14.04 -33.37 4.01
CA SER A 355 14.35 -32.43 5.10
C SER A 355 14.00 -30.99 4.71
N SER A 356 13.95 -30.07 5.68
CA SER A 356 13.74 -28.65 5.37
C SER A 356 14.86 -28.07 4.50
N THR A 357 16.11 -28.50 4.69
CA THR A 357 17.25 -28.06 3.86
C THR A 357 17.14 -28.60 2.43
N ALA A 358 16.70 -29.85 2.26
CA ALA A 358 16.37 -30.41 0.96
C ALA A 358 15.22 -29.66 0.28
N ALA A 359 14.15 -29.34 1.02
CA ALA A 359 13.01 -28.60 0.47
C ALA A 359 13.41 -27.21 -0.06
N LYS A 360 14.32 -26.49 0.63
CA LYS A 360 14.86 -25.21 0.13
C LYS A 360 15.66 -25.37 -1.16
N ARG A 361 16.44 -26.46 -1.29
CA ARG A 361 17.14 -26.78 -2.54
C ARG A 361 16.16 -27.07 -3.68
N VAL A 362 15.12 -27.86 -3.40
CA VAL A 362 14.07 -28.15 -4.40
C VAL A 362 13.34 -26.88 -4.81
N LEU A 363 13.00 -25.99 -3.88
CA LEU A 363 12.40 -24.69 -4.21
C LEU A 363 13.29 -23.86 -5.14
N ALA A 364 14.61 -23.85 -4.91
CA ALA A 364 15.56 -23.17 -5.78
C ALA A 364 15.61 -23.78 -7.20
N GLU A 365 15.45 -25.10 -7.32
CA GLU A 365 15.35 -25.77 -8.62
C GLU A 365 14.03 -25.47 -9.33
N LEU A 366 12.90 -25.52 -8.61
CA LEU A 366 11.59 -25.13 -9.15
C LEU A 366 11.59 -23.69 -9.65
N TRP A 367 12.33 -22.81 -8.97
CA TRP A 367 12.47 -21.40 -9.36
C TRP A 367 13.13 -21.20 -10.73
N LYS A 368 13.94 -22.16 -11.20
CA LYS A 368 14.54 -22.08 -12.55
C LYS A 368 13.50 -22.21 -13.67
N GLY A 369 12.29 -22.68 -13.35
CA GLY A 369 11.17 -22.72 -14.30
C GLY A 369 11.30 -23.81 -15.38
N GLU A 370 12.08 -24.85 -15.13
CA GLU A 370 12.32 -25.96 -16.09
C GLU A 370 11.12 -26.95 -16.21
N GLY A 371 9.96 -26.60 -15.66
CA GLY A 371 8.75 -27.44 -15.70
C GLY A 371 8.82 -28.71 -14.86
N LYS A 372 9.82 -28.84 -13.98
CA LYS A 372 10.00 -30.00 -13.10
C LYS A 372 8.98 -29.99 -11.95
N THR A 373 8.54 -31.18 -11.56
CA THR A 373 7.77 -31.38 -10.34
C THR A 373 8.71 -31.45 -9.12
N PRO A 374 8.22 -31.18 -7.89
CA PRO A 374 9.04 -31.30 -6.69
C PRO A 374 9.63 -32.71 -6.51
N LEU A 375 8.88 -33.76 -6.86
CA LEU A 375 9.32 -35.15 -6.75
C LEU A 375 10.46 -35.46 -7.73
N GLU A 376 10.40 -34.96 -8.96
CA GLU A 376 11.48 -35.14 -9.95
C GLU A 376 12.77 -34.47 -9.48
N ALA A 377 12.68 -33.23 -8.98
CA ALA A 377 13.82 -32.50 -8.43
C ALA A 377 14.45 -33.22 -7.23
N VAL A 378 13.64 -33.84 -6.36
CA VAL A 378 14.13 -34.66 -5.24
C VAL A 378 14.93 -35.88 -5.72
N LYS A 379 14.42 -36.59 -6.72
CA LYS A 379 15.08 -37.79 -7.28
C LYS A 379 16.37 -37.46 -8.02
N GLU A 380 16.36 -36.40 -8.84
CA GLU A 380 17.52 -35.96 -9.61
C GLU A 380 18.72 -35.62 -8.70
N HIS A 381 18.44 -34.95 -7.59
CA HIS A 381 19.46 -34.53 -6.63
C HIS A 381 19.66 -35.49 -5.46
N LYS A 382 19.00 -36.65 -5.46
CA LYS A 382 19.06 -37.68 -4.39
C LYS A 382 18.84 -37.08 -3.00
N LEU A 383 17.76 -36.30 -2.85
CA LEU A 383 17.46 -35.53 -1.64
C LEU A 383 16.49 -36.24 -0.68
N GLU A 384 16.19 -37.51 -0.93
CA GLU A 384 15.30 -38.33 -0.10
C GLU A 384 15.93 -38.58 1.27
N LEU A 385 15.11 -38.51 2.32
CA LEU A 385 15.51 -38.88 3.68
C LEU A 385 15.53 -40.41 3.80
N LEU A 386 16.70 -40.98 4.07
CA LEU A 386 16.84 -42.36 4.53
C LEU A 386 16.23 -42.47 5.93
N GLN A 387 15.10 -43.18 6.04
CA GLN A 387 14.42 -43.45 7.30
C GLN A 387 14.64 -44.87 7.82
N ASP A 388 15.21 -45.78 7.02
CA ASP A 388 15.49 -47.15 7.46
C ASP A 388 16.68 -47.17 8.42
N GLN A 389 16.38 -47.43 9.69
CA GLN A 389 17.39 -47.50 10.75
C GLN A 389 18.45 -48.58 10.47
N LYS A 390 18.07 -49.72 9.87
CA LYS A 390 19.03 -50.80 9.58
C LYS A 390 20.01 -50.41 8.48
N GLU A 391 19.51 -49.72 7.46
CA GLU A 391 20.35 -49.22 6.37
C GLU A 391 21.30 -48.13 6.89
N LEU A 392 20.80 -47.22 7.75
CA LEU A 392 21.63 -46.22 8.42
C LEU A 392 22.71 -46.85 9.31
N GLU A 393 22.36 -47.86 10.11
CA GLU A 393 23.32 -48.60 10.95
C GLU A 393 24.39 -49.27 10.10
N GLN A 394 24.02 -49.88 8.97
CA GLN A 394 24.98 -50.50 8.04
C GLN A 394 25.94 -49.47 7.43
N ILE A 395 25.43 -48.31 7.01
CA ILE A 395 26.26 -47.22 6.48
C ILE A 395 27.20 -46.70 7.56
N CYS A 396 26.70 -46.47 8.78
CA CYS A 396 27.52 -46.01 9.90
C CYS A 396 28.63 -47.02 10.23
N GLN A 397 28.30 -48.32 10.29
CA GLN A 397 29.28 -49.37 10.56
C GLN A 397 30.34 -49.42 9.45
N ALA A 398 29.94 -49.34 8.19
CA ALA A 398 30.88 -49.33 7.06
C ALA A 398 31.84 -48.12 7.08
N VAL A 399 31.36 -46.96 7.54
CA VAL A 399 32.20 -45.76 7.70
C VAL A 399 33.16 -45.92 8.89
N ILE A 400 32.69 -46.46 10.02
CA ILE A 400 33.52 -46.76 11.20
C ILE A 400 34.65 -47.72 10.83
N ASP A 401 34.33 -48.80 10.13
CA ASP A 401 35.29 -49.81 9.69
C ASP A 401 36.28 -49.24 8.65
N GLY A 402 35.85 -48.27 7.83
CA GLY A 402 36.69 -47.58 6.84
C GLY A 402 37.56 -46.45 7.40
N GLN A 403 37.31 -45.99 8.62
CA GLN A 403 38.04 -44.88 9.27
C GLN A 403 38.51 -45.22 10.69
N GLU A 404 39.04 -46.44 10.89
CA GLU A 404 39.52 -46.94 12.19
C GLU A 404 40.42 -45.95 12.97
N ASN A 405 41.29 -45.21 12.28
CA ASN A 405 42.23 -44.28 12.93
C ASN A 405 41.56 -43.06 13.58
N GLU A 406 40.47 -42.51 13.02
CA GLU A 406 39.74 -41.39 13.65
C GLU A 406 38.90 -41.87 14.82
N VAL A 407 38.33 -43.08 14.72
CA VAL A 407 37.53 -43.71 15.79
C VAL A 407 38.39 -44.01 17.01
N ILE A 408 39.60 -44.57 16.81
CA ILE A 408 40.55 -44.84 17.91
C ILE A 408 41.00 -43.55 18.61
N MET A 409 41.22 -42.45 17.87
CA MET A 409 41.58 -41.14 18.41
C MET A 409 40.46 -40.49 19.26
N MET A 410 39.19 -40.80 18.97
CA MET A 410 38.04 -40.31 19.73
C MET A 410 37.81 -41.08 21.03
N VAL A 411 38.09 -42.39 21.06
CA VAL A 411 37.90 -43.26 22.25
C VAL A 411 39.02 -43.09 23.28
N LEU A 412 40.18 -42.59 22.86
CA LEU A 412 41.35 -42.34 23.73
C LEU A 412 41.39 -40.92 24.35
N ARG A 413 40.36 -40.10 24.12
CA ARG A 413 40.10 -38.82 24.83
C ARG A 413 38.93 -39.00 25.79
#